data_AF-A0A0D3A0B1-F1
#
_entry.id   AF-A0A0D3A0B1-F1
#
_cell.length_a   1.000
_cell.length_b   1.000
_cell.length_c   1.000
_cell.angle_alpha   90.00
_cell.angle_beta   90.00
_cell.angle_gamma   90.00
#
_symmetry.space_group_name_H-M   'P 1'
#
loop_
_entity.id
_entity.type
_entity.pdbx_description
1 polymer ?
#
loop_
_entity_poly.entity_id
_entity_poly.type
_entity_poly.pdbx_seq_one_letter_code
_entity_poly.pdbx_strand_id
1 'polypeptide(L)'
;MRWNGSSLSVYESMPKLPAEFKPIENVLILDELNYDLHELQATHDRDILKMTDEQKKIYDEIIGAVVEVRCGMFFVYGFGGTGKIFLWQILSAAV
;
A
#
# COMPACT_ATOMS: atom_id res chain seq x y z
N MET A 1 -6.94 -15.42 16.07
CA MET A 1 -5.61 -14.87 16.45
C MET A 1 -5.85 -13.46 16.98
N ARG A 2 -5.45 -13.13 18.22
CA ARG A 2 -5.67 -11.79 18.81
C ARG A 2 -4.31 -11.11 18.98
N TRP A 3 -4.11 -9.94 18.36
CA TRP A 3 -2.81 -9.23 18.37
C TRP A 3 -2.65 -8.20 19.49
N ASN A 4 -3.65 -8.03 20.35
CA ASN A 4 -3.53 -7.26 21.58
C ASN A 4 -4.31 -7.97 22.69
N GLY A 5 -3.63 -8.32 23.78
CA GLY A 5 -4.11 -9.23 24.83
C GLY A 5 -5.20 -8.68 25.76
N SER A 6 -6.15 -7.87 25.26
CA SER A 6 -7.31 -7.42 26.03
C SER A 6 -8.60 -7.69 25.25
N SER A 7 -9.71 -7.78 25.99
CA SER A 7 -11.03 -8.03 25.43
C SER A 7 -11.97 -6.92 25.87
N LEU A 8 -12.88 -6.51 24.99
CA LEU A 8 -13.96 -5.56 25.28
C LEU A 8 -14.81 -5.96 26.50
N SER A 9 -14.73 -7.21 26.95
CA SER A 9 -15.34 -7.70 28.19
C SER A 9 -14.85 -7.01 29.47
N VAL A 10 -13.71 -6.31 29.44
CA VAL A 10 -13.13 -5.62 30.63
C VAL A 10 -13.88 -4.33 30.98
N TYR A 11 -14.65 -3.77 30.04
CA TYR A 11 -15.37 -2.50 30.24
C TYR A 11 -16.86 -2.78 30.53
N GLU A 12 -17.21 -2.93 31.81
CA GLU A 12 -18.58 -3.30 32.23
C GLU A 12 -19.66 -2.26 31.87
N SER A 13 -19.27 -0.99 31.71
CA SER A 13 -20.18 0.10 31.33
C SER A 13 -20.43 0.20 29.82
N MET A 14 -19.71 -0.56 29.00
CA MET A 14 -19.82 -0.48 27.54
C MET A 14 -20.88 -1.47 27.02
N PRO A 15 -21.79 -1.06 26.13
CA PRO A 15 -22.78 -1.96 25.56
C PRO A 15 -22.07 -3.09 24.80
N LYS A 16 -22.38 -4.33 25.19
CA LYS A 16 -21.83 -5.52 24.53
C LYS A 16 -22.56 -5.74 23.22
N LEU A 17 -21.80 -6.05 22.16
CA LEU A 17 -22.40 -6.43 20.88
C LEU A 17 -23.23 -7.72 21.07
N PRO A 18 -24.46 -7.78 20.51
CA PRO A 18 -25.26 -9.00 20.49
C PRO A 18 -24.49 -10.19 19.91
N ALA A 19 -24.73 -11.40 20.41
CA ALA A 19 -24.04 -12.62 19.97
C ALA A 19 -24.22 -12.94 18.47
N GLU A 20 -25.18 -12.30 17.81
CA GLU A 20 -25.51 -12.45 16.39
C GLU A 20 -24.80 -11.42 15.48
N PHE A 21 -24.01 -10.49 16.04
CA PHE A 21 -23.19 -9.61 15.23
C PHE A 21 -22.11 -10.43 14.54
N LYS A 22 -22.29 -10.70 13.24
CA LYS A 22 -21.18 -11.04 12.36
C LYS A 22 -20.13 -9.95 12.51
N PRO A 23 -18.83 -10.30 12.60
CA PRO A 23 -17.80 -9.28 12.48
C PRO A 23 -18.10 -8.54 11.19
N ILE A 24 -18.34 -7.24 11.27
CA ILE A 24 -18.28 -6.40 10.08
C ILE A 24 -16.85 -6.59 9.60
N GLU A 25 -16.66 -7.38 8.55
CA GLU A 25 -15.41 -7.36 7.80
C GLU A 25 -15.20 -5.90 7.46
N ASN A 26 -14.10 -5.34 7.96
CA ASN A 26 -13.88 -3.91 7.91
C ASN A 26 -13.94 -3.49 6.44
N VAL A 27 -15.02 -2.82 6.05
CA VAL A 27 -15.31 -2.51 4.64
C VAL A 27 -14.15 -1.74 4.02
N LEU A 28 -13.47 -0.90 4.81
CA LEU A 28 -12.26 -0.20 4.40
C LEU A 28 -11.12 -1.15 4.01
N ILE A 29 -10.94 -2.27 4.74
CA ILE A 29 -9.93 -3.29 4.42
C ILE A 29 -10.37 -4.09 3.20
N LEU A 30 -11.66 -4.42 3.08
CA LEU A 30 -12.18 -5.10 1.90
C LEU A 30 -12.00 -4.25 0.64
N ASP A 31 -12.30 -2.96 0.71
CA ASP A 31 -12.09 -2.02 -0.39
C ASP A 31 -10.60 -1.85 -0.71
N GLU A 32 -9.73 -1.81 0.31
CA GLU A 32 -8.27 -1.76 0.13
C GLU A 32 -7.69 -3.05 -0.47
N LEU A 33 -8.35 -4.20 -0.29
CA LEU A 33 -7.96 -5.49 -0.88
C LEU A 33 -8.61 -5.76 -2.24
N ASN A 34 -9.64 -5.01 -2.63
CA ASN A 34 -10.43 -5.22 -3.83
C ASN A 34 -9.99 -4.29 -4.98
N TYR A 35 -8.68 -4.13 -5.19
CA TYR A 35 -8.15 -3.42 -6.35
C TYR A 35 -7.97 -4.38 -7.53
N ASP A 36 -8.23 -3.89 -8.74
CA ASP A 36 -8.04 -4.65 -9.96
C ASP A 36 -6.53 -4.70 -10.31
N LEU A 37 -5.91 -5.85 -10.05
CA LEU A 37 -4.51 -6.11 -10.36
C LEU A 37 -4.18 -5.94 -11.84
N HIS A 38 -5.12 -6.28 -12.73
CA HIS A 38 -4.90 -6.21 -14.17
C HIS A 38 -4.97 -4.75 -14.66
N GLU A 39 -5.89 -3.95 -14.12
CA GLU A 39 -5.92 -2.50 -14.38
C GLU A 39 -4.67 -1.80 -13.85
N LEU A 40 -4.21 -2.20 -12.66
CA LEU A 40 -3.01 -1.66 -12.02
C LEU A 40 -1.76 -1.96 -12.85
N GLN A 41 -1.60 -3.21 -13.31
CA GLN A 41 -0.50 -3.62 -14.17
C GLN A 41 -0.54 -2.92 -15.54
N ALA A 42 -1.71 -2.80 -16.17
CA ALA A 42 -1.85 -2.09 -17.43
C ALA A 42 -1.51 -0.59 -17.29
N THR A 43 -1.90 0.02 -16.17
CA THR A 43 -1.55 1.39 -15.82
C THR A 43 -0.05 1.55 -15.61
N HIS A 44 0.57 0.64 -14.86
CA HIS A 44 2.02 0.58 -14.66
C HIS A 44 2.77 0.51 -16.00
N ASP A 45 2.44 -0.44 -16.86
CA ASP A 45 3.14 -0.68 -18.13
C ASP A 45 3.03 0.50 -19.10
N ARG A 46 1.91 1.23 -19.04
CA ARG A 46 1.73 2.47 -19.80
C ARG A 46 2.57 3.62 -19.23
N ASP A 47 2.59 3.77 -17.90
CA ASP A 47 3.13 4.95 -17.25
C ASP A 47 4.64 4.88 -17.03
N ILE A 48 5.22 3.68 -16.94
CA ILE A 48 6.68 3.48 -16.90
C ILE A 48 7.39 4.05 -18.14
N LEU A 49 6.70 4.10 -19.28
CA LEU A 49 7.21 4.68 -20.52
C LEU A 49 7.28 6.22 -20.51
N LYS A 50 6.58 6.87 -19.57
CA LYS A 50 6.53 8.35 -19.46
C LYS A 50 7.58 8.90 -18.49
N MET A 51 8.34 8.03 -17.84
CA MET A 51 9.36 8.43 -16.86
C MET A 51 10.53 9.12 -17.55
N THR A 52 11.11 10.11 -16.87
CA THR A 52 12.42 10.63 -17.26
C THR A 52 13.52 9.62 -16.90
N ASP A 53 14.70 9.74 -17.53
CA ASP A 53 15.83 8.86 -17.25
C ASP A 53 16.23 8.88 -15.76
N GLU A 54 16.14 10.04 -15.11
CA GLU A 54 16.42 10.20 -13.68
C GLU A 54 15.40 9.45 -12.81
N GLN A 55 14.10 9.60 -13.10
CA GLN A 55 13.03 8.92 -12.37
C GLN A 55 13.12 7.41 -12.56
N LYS A 56 13.41 6.97 -13.80
CA LYS A 56 13.54 5.55 -14.14
C LYS A 56 14.69 4.90 -13.39
N LYS A 57 15.82 5.59 -13.26
CA LYS A 57 16.95 5.11 -12.47
C LYS A 57 16.58 4.89 -11.00
N ILE A 58 15.84 5.82 -10.39
CA ILE A 58 15.37 5.69 -9.00
C ILE A 58 14.40 4.50 -8.87
N TYR A 59 13.49 4.36 -9.83
CA TYR A 59 12.55 3.25 -9.88
C TYR A 59 13.25 1.89 -9.95
N ASP A 60 14.19 1.73 -10.89
CA ASP A 60 14.93 0.48 -11.09
C ASP A 60 15.74 0.11 -9.83
N GLU A 61 16.32 1.09 -9.13
CA GLU A 61 17.06 0.87 -7.88
C GLU A 61 16.14 0.35 -6.75
N ILE A 62 14.96 0.95 -6.59
CA ILE A 62 13.99 0.55 -5.55
C ILE A 62 13.42 -0.83 -5.87
N ILE A 63 12.97 -1.06 -7.11
CA ILE A 63 12.41 -2.35 -7.52
C ILE A 63 13.45 -3.46 -7.45
N GLY A 64 14.69 -3.19 -7.89
CA GLY A 64 15.80 -4.12 -7.73
C GLY A 64 16.01 -4.52 -6.27
N ALA A 65 15.96 -3.56 -5.34
CA ALA A 65 16.06 -3.87 -3.92
C ALA A 65 14.90 -4.73 -3.40
N VAL A 66 13.67 -4.49 -3.85
CA VAL A 66 12.49 -5.31 -3.50
C VAL A 66 12.64 -6.73 -4.04
N VAL A 67 13.00 -6.89 -5.32
CA VAL A 67 13.18 -8.20 -5.98
C VAL A 67 14.29 -9.00 -5.31
N GLU A 68 15.37 -8.35 -4.91
CA GLU A 68 16.50 -8.98 -4.22
C GLU A 68 16.27 -9.14 -2.70
N VAL A 69 15.08 -8.78 -2.20
CA VAL A 69 14.70 -8.85 -0.77
C VAL A 69 15.72 -8.13 0.13
N ARG A 70 16.30 -7.03 -0.39
CA ARG A 70 17.21 -6.18 0.36
C ARG A 70 16.38 -5.28 1.26
N CYS A 71 16.54 -5.45 2.56
CA CYS A 71 15.91 -4.58 3.54
C CYS A 71 16.64 -3.22 3.55
N GLY A 72 15.90 -2.12 3.43
CA GLY A 72 16.48 -0.78 3.33
C GLY A 72 15.44 0.33 3.35
N MET A 73 15.91 1.56 3.48
CA MET A 73 15.08 2.77 3.42
C MET A 73 15.64 3.69 2.33
N PHE A 74 14.76 4.17 1.46
CA PHE A 74 15.10 5.09 0.37
C PHE A 74 14.53 6.48 0.64
N PHE A 75 15.30 7.53 0.34
CA PHE A 75 14.84 8.90 0.33
C PHE A 75 14.85 9.44 -1.10
N VAL A 76 13.66 9.74 -1.63
CA VAL A 76 13.53 10.38 -2.95
C VAL A 76 13.50 11.89 -2.75
N TYR A 77 14.55 12.57 -3.20
CA TYR A 77 14.66 14.03 -3.15
C TYR A 77 14.34 14.67 -4.50
N GLY A 78 13.64 15.80 -4.48
CA GLY A 78 13.40 16.60 -5.68
C GLY A 78 12.60 17.86 -5.36
N PHE A 79 12.77 18.90 -6.18
CA PHE A 79 12.03 20.16 -6.05
C PHE A 79 10.51 19.98 -6.29
N GLY A 80 9.69 20.96 -5.95
CA GLY A 80 8.26 20.93 -6.29
C GLY A 80 8.06 20.72 -7.80
N GLY A 81 7.03 19.97 -8.19
CA GLY A 81 6.72 19.72 -9.61
C GLY A 81 7.56 18.66 -10.32
N THR A 82 8.55 18.04 -9.66
CA THR A 82 9.43 17.00 -10.25
C THR A 82 8.79 15.61 -10.41
N GLY A 83 7.47 15.50 -10.28
CA GLY A 83 6.78 14.21 -10.48
C GLY A 83 7.04 13.16 -9.39
N LYS A 84 7.43 13.53 -8.17
CA LYS A 84 7.57 12.56 -7.05
C LYS A 84 6.30 11.74 -6.78
N ILE A 85 5.13 12.37 -6.93
CA ILE A 85 3.83 11.69 -6.81
C ILE A 85 3.67 10.64 -7.90
N PHE A 86 4.07 10.98 -9.14
CA PHE A 86 4.02 10.05 -10.27
C PHE A 86 4.93 8.83 -10.03
N LEU A 87 6.14 9.05 -9.51
CA LEU A 87 7.04 7.97 -9.11
C LEU A 87 6.39 7.04 -8.07
N TRP A 88 5.75 7.61 -7.04
CA TRP A 88 5.07 6.83 -6.00
C TRP A 88 3.90 5.99 -6.54
N GLN A 89 3.12 6.54 -7.47
CA GLN A 89 2.01 5.82 -8.10
C GLN A 89 2.49 4.58 -8.86
N ILE A 90 3.55 4.71 -9.66
CA ILE A 90 4.11 3.58 -10.41
C ILE A 90 4.71 2.53 -9.45
N LEU A 91 5.44 2.95 -8.42
CA LEU A 91 5.99 2.03 -7.42
C LEU A 91 4.89 1.23 -6.71
N SER A 92 3.76 1.89 -6.38
CA SER A 92 2.62 1.23 -5.75
C SER A 92 1.94 0.22 -6.68
N ALA A 93 2.06 0.42 -8.00
CA ALA A 93 1.49 -0.43 -9.03
C ALA A 93 2.39 -1.61 -9.45
N ALA A 94 3.64 -1.62 -8.98
CA ALA A 94 4.66 -2.61 -9.36
C ALA A 94 4.76 -3.80 -8.37
N VAL A 95 4.01 -3.76 -7.27
CA VAL A 95 4.01 -4.76 -6.18
C VAL A 95 2.94 -5.81 -6.38
#